data_AF-A0A1I0FFJ6-F1
#
_entry.id   AF-A0A1I0FFJ6-F1
#
_cell.length_a   1.000
_cell.length_b   1.000
_cell.length_c   1.000
_cell.angle_alpha   90.00
_cell.angle_beta   90.00
_cell.angle_gamma   90.00
#
_symmetry.space_group_name_H-M   'P 1'
#
loop_
_entity.id
_entity.type
_entity.pdbx_description
1 polymer ?
#
loop_
_entity_poly.entity_id
_entity_poly.type
_entity_poly.pdbx_seq_one_letter_code
_entity_poly.pdbx_strand_id
1 'polypeptide(L)'
;MTTPEQIYAAVVIGLLLAAIGISIPVLKGIYRDGLERQAERRHNDIETETTGAEPTASDDATGDRKRLPCQQCGVENDPAFTYCRNCLEPL
;
A
#
# COMPACT_ATOMS: atom_id res chain seq x y z
N MET A 1 0.33 13.78 45.49
CA MET A 1 1.68 13.21 45.34
C MET A 1 1.56 12.03 44.39
N THR A 2 2.13 12.13 43.20
CA THR A 2 2.21 11.00 42.26
C THR A 2 3.18 9.97 42.82
N THR A 3 2.71 8.73 42.99
CA THR A 3 3.59 7.65 43.46
C THR A 3 4.53 7.23 42.33
N PRO A 4 5.74 6.71 42.65
CA PRO A 4 6.68 6.25 41.64
C PRO A 4 6.06 5.24 40.67
N GLU A 5 5.18 4.38 41.17
CA GLU A 5 4.42 3.40 40.39
C GLU A 5 3.56 4.04 39.30
N GLN A 6 2.90 5.17 39.59
CA GLN A 6 2.10 5.90 38.59
C GLN A 6 2.98 6.50 37.50
N ILE A 7 4.19 6.95 37.85
CA ILE A 7 5.14 7.50 36.87
C ILE A 7 5.63 6.37 35.96
N TYR A 8 6.00 5.21 36.51
CA TYR A 8 6.40 4.06 35.70
C TYR A 8 5.28 3.58 34.79
N ALA A 9 4.05 3.46 35.30
CA ALA A 9 2.90 3.09 34.49
C ALA A 9 2.67 4.07 33.34
N ALA A 10 2.72 5.38 33.60
CA ALA A 10 2.57 6.40 32.57
C ALA A 10 3.67 6.33 31.49
N VAL A 11 4.93 6.10 31.89
CA VAL A 11 6.06 5.95 30.96
C VAL A 11 5.87 4.71 30.09
N VAL A 12 5.53 3.56 30.68
CA VAL A 12 5.32 2.32 29.93
C VAL A 12 4.16 2.45 28.94
N ILE A 13 3.04 3.03 29.37
CA ILE A 13 1.89 3.29 28.49
C ILE A 13 2.30 4.22 27.34
N GLY A 14 3.05 5.29 27.65
CA GLY A 14 3.55 6.21 26.64
C GLY A 14 4.44 5.51 25.59
N LEU A 15 5.35 4.64 26.03
CA LEU A 15 6.21 3.86 25.13
C LEU A 15 5.42 2.89 24.26
N LEU A 16 4.42 2.21 24.82
CA LEU A 16 3.53 1.31 24.07
C LEU A 16 2.75 2.07 23.00
N LEU A 17 2.16 3.21 23.37
CA LEU A 17 1.44 4.07 22.42
C LEU A 17 2.36 4.61 21.33
N ALA A 18 3.60 4.99 21.66
CA ALA A 18 4.59 5.41 20.67
C ALA A 18 4.93 4.27 19.70
N ALA A 19 5.16 3.06 20.19
CA ALA A 19 5.43 1.90 19.35
C ALA A 19 4.26 1.56 18.41
N ILE A 20 3.02 1.64 18.91
CA ILE A 20 1.81 1.50 18.09
C ILE A 20 1.73 2.63 17.05
N GLY A 21 1.95 3.89 17.46
CA GLY A 21 1.92 5.04 16.56
C GLY A 21 2.91 4.92 15.39
N ILE A 22 4.12 4.43 15.66
CA ILE A 22 5.18 4.23 14.65
C ILE A 22 4.83 3.05 13.71
N SER A 23 4.13 2.03 14.18
CA SER A 23 3.80 0.85 13.38
C SER A 23 2.55 1.02 12.50
N ILE A 24 1.61 1.91 12.87
CA ILE A 24 0.42 2.24 12.07
C ILE A 24 0.71 2.66 10.61
N PRO A 25 1.63 3.60 10.31
CA PRO A 25 1.88 4.03 8.93
C PRO A 25 2.40 2.90 8.03
N VAL A 26 3.24 2.01 8.58
CA VAL A 26 3.73 0.83 7.87
C VAL A 26 2.58 -0.11 7.51
N LEU A 27 1.66 -0.33 8.46
CA LEU A 27 0.51 -1.20 8.26
C LEU A 27 -0.49 -0.62 7.25
N LYS A 28 -0.65 0.72 7.24
CA LYS A 28 -1.50 1.42 6.29
C LYS A 28 -1.00 1.31 4.85
N GLY A 29 0.32 1.31 4.64
CA GLY A 29 0.92 1.07 3.32
C GLY A 29 0.56 -0.32 2.78
N ILE A 30 0.72 -1.36 3.61
CA ILE A 30 0.40 -2.75 3.23
C ILE A 30 -1.11 -2.92 2.95
N TYR A 31 -1.97 -2.32 3.78
CA TYR A 31 -3.42 -2.45 3.62
C TYR A 31 -3.93 -1.76 2.34
N ARG A 32 -3.40 -0.58 1.98
CA ARG A 32 -3.77 0.10 0.72
C ARG A 32 -3.34 -0.71 -0.50
N ASP A 33 -2.12 -1.25 -0.48
CA ASP A 33 -1.62 -2.16 -1.52
C ASP A 33 -2.51 -3.40 -1.69
N GLY A 34 -3.06 -3.93 -0.59
CA GLY A 34 -3.98 -5.07 -0.62
C GLY A 34 -5.35 -4.70 -1.18
N LEU A 35 -5.87 -3.53 -0.80
CA LEU A 35 -7.19 -3.05 -1.21
C LEU A 35 -7.27 -2.72 -2.70
N GLU A 36 -6.23 -2.08 -3.25
CA GLU A 36 -6.15 -1.78 -4.70
C GLU A 36 -6.13 -3.07 -5.53
N ARG A 37 -5.34 -4.08 -5.13
CA ARG A 37 -5.35 -5.38 -5.83
C ARG A 37 -6.67 -6.13 -5.70
N GLN A 38 -7.39 -5.95 -4.59
CA GLN A 38 -8.70 -6.58 -4.42
C GLN A 38 -9.78 -5.87 -5.25
N ALA A 39 -9.69 -4.55 -5.40
CA ALA A 39 -10.58 -3.79 -6.27
C ALA A 39 -10.39 -4.20 -7.75
N GLU A 40 -9.15 -4.38 -8.18
CA GLU A 40 -8.85 -4.80 -9.56
C GLU A 40 -9.29 -6.25 -9.84
N ARG A 41 -9.20 -7.16 -8.86
CA ARG A 41 -9.81 -8.50 -8.97
C ARG A 41 -11.33 -8.45 -9.08
N ARG A 42 -12.00 -7.59 -8.31
CA ARG A 42 -13.46 -7.43 -8.42
C ARG A 42 -13.90 -6.85 -9.75
N HIS A 43 -13.12 -5.95 -10.35
CA HIS A 43 -13.42 -5.44 -11.68
C HIS A 43 -13.32 -6.54 -12.75
N ASN A 44 -12.27 -7.37 -12.67
CA ASN A 44 -12.04 -8.47 -13.60
C ASN A 44 -13.09 -9.61 -13.47
N ASP A 45 -13.53 -9.93 -12.25
CA ASP A 45 -14.64 -10.89 -12.02
C ASP A 45 -15.97 -10.37 -12.61
N ILE A 46 -16.26 -9.07 -12.48
CA ILE A 46 -17.49 -8.46 -13.02
C ILE A 46 -17.45 -8.39 -14.56
N GLU A 47 -16.28 -8.11 -15.15
CA GLU A 47 -16.11 -8.16 -16.62
C GLU A 47 -16.22 -9.58 -17.17
N THR A 48 -15.80 -10.60 -16.40
CA THR A 48 -15.89 -12.00 -16.80
C THR A 48 -17.32 -12.55 -16.71
N GLU A 49 -18.14 -12.14 -15.73
CA GLU A 49 -19.55 -12.56 -15.64
C GLU A 49 -20.48 -11.78 -16.59
N THR A 50 -20.10 -10.58 -17.04
CA THR A 50 -20.89 -9.81 -18.03
C THR A 50 -20.53 -10.12 -19.47
N THR A 51 -19.38 -10.75 -19.72
CA THR A 51 -18.91 -11.11 -21.06
C THR A 51 -19.01 -12.61 -21.27
N GLY A 52 -20.24 -13.11 -21.42
CA GLY A 52 -20.51 -14.39 -22.08
C GLY A 52 -20.25 -14.33 -23.60
N ALA A 53 -19.09 -13.81 -24.01
CA ALA A 53 -18.67 -13.73 -25.40
C ALA A 53 -17.15 -13.94 -25.50
N GLU A 54 -16.78 -15.04 -26.13
CA GLU A 54 -15.46 -15.60 -26.44
C GLU A 54 -14.25 -14.62 -26.42
N PRO A 55 -13.14 -14.95 -25.72
CA PRO A 55 -11.90 -14.21 -25.88
C PRO A 55 -11.13 -14.77 -27.09
N THR A 56 -11.15 -14.03 -28.20
CA THR A 56 -10.20 -14.24 -29.29
C THR A 56 -8.81 -13.84 -28.78
N ALA A 57 -7.87 -14.78 -28.82
CA ALA A 57 -6.47 -14.55 -28.50
C ALA A 57 -5.93 -13.34 -29.26
N SER A 58 -5.51 -12.32 -28.54
CA SER A 58 -4.68 -11.24 -29.05
C SER A 58 -3.40 -11.23 -28.23
N ASP A 59 -2.43 -12.01 -28.71
CA ASP A 59 -1.03 -11.76 -28.42
C ASP A 59 -0.66 -10.35 -28.92
N ASP A 60 0.20 -9.70 -28.15
CA ASP A 60 1.03 -8.54 -28.50
C ASP A 60 0.61 -7.16 -27.96
N ALA A 61 0.97 -6.92 -26.70
CA ALA A 61 1.52 -5.64 -26.24
C ALA A 61 2.33 -5.88 -24.96
N THR A 62 3.54 -6.42 -25.11
CA THR A 62 4.60 -6.23 -24.10
C THR A 62 5.02 -4.76 -24.14
N GLY A 63 4.12 -3.88 -23.74
CA GLY A 63 4.38 -2.46 -23.58
C GLY A 63 5.25 -2.30 -22.35
N ASP A 64 6.53 -2.04 -22.60
CA ASP A 64 7.51 -1.42 -21.70
C ASP A 64 6.81 -0.66 -20.56
N ARG A 65 6.55 -1.37 -19.45
CA ARG A 65 5.99 -0.80 -18.22
C ARG A 65 7.09 0.05 -17.61
N LYS A 66 7.31 1.23 -18.20
CA LYS A 66 8.33 2.21 -17.79
C LYS A 66 8.20 2.39 -16.28
N ARG A 67 9.21 1.91 -15.56
CA ARG A 67 9.28 2.14 -14.12
C ARG A 67 9.36 3.65 -13.90
N LEU A 68 8.50 4.18 -13.04
CA LEU A 68 8.51 5.60 -12.72
C LEU A 68 9.52 5.84 -11.59
N PRO A 69 10.59 6.61 -11.82
CA PRO A 69 11.52 6.97 -10.76
C PRO A 69 10.86 8.00 -9.85
N CYS A 70 10.94 7.78 -8.54
CA CYS A 70 10.48 8.76 -7.58
C CYS A 70 11.41 9.99 -7.58
N GLN A 71 10.84 11.18 -7.72
CA GLN A 71 11.59 12.46 -7.68
C GLN A 71 12.28 12.72 -6.32
N GLN A 72 11.79 12.10 -5.24
CA GLN A 72 12.35 12.28 -3.88
C GLN A 72 13.50 11.31 -3.59
N CYS A 73 13.27 10.01 -3.78
CA CYS A 73 14.23 8.97 -3.37
C CYS A 73 14.93 8.25 -4.54
N GLY A 74 14.59 8.57 -5.80
CA GLY A 74 15.21 7.97 -6.99
C GLY A 74 14.89 6.48 -7.19
N VAL A 75 14.08 5.88 -6.31
CA VAL A 75 13.65 4.49 -6.43
C VAL A 75 12.75 4.34 -7.65
N GLU A 76 13.01 3.32 -8.46
CA GLU A 76 12.14 2.91 -9.55
C GLU A 76 10.89 2.20 -9.00
N ASN A 77 9.73 2.75 -9.30
CA ASN A 77 8.44 2.19 -8.91
C ASN A 77 7.77 1.53 -10.12
N ASP A 78 7.01 0.48 -9.86
CA ASP A 78 6.20 -0.15 -10.90
C ASP A 78 5.08 0.82 -11.33
N PRO A 79 4.80 1.00 -12.63
CA PRO A 79 3.76 1.92 -13.10
C PRO A 79 2.35 1.56 -12.62
N ALA A 80 2.14 0.37 -12.05
CA ALA A 80 0.91 0.03 -11.35
C ALA A 80 0.67 0.87 -10.08
N PHE A 81 1.68 1.56 -9.55
CA PHE A 81 1.55 2.43 -8.39
C PHE A 81 1.55 3.91 -8.81
N THR A 82 0.64 4.70 -8.23
CA THR A 82 0.58 6.17 -8.40
C THR A 82 1.40 6.93 -7.35
N TYR A 83 2.08 6.21 -6.47
CA TYR A 83 2.88 6.75 -5.38
C TYR A 83 4.17 5.93 -5.18
N CYS A 84 5.20 6.53 -4.59
CA CYS A 84 6.45 5.85 -4.32
C CYS A 84 6.33 4.93 -3.09
N ARG A 85 6.69 3.65 -3.24
CA ARG A 85 6.67 2.67 -2.15
C ARG A 85 7.59 2.97 -0.97
N ASN A 86 8.68 3.70 -1.21
CA ASN A 86 9.65 4.03 -0.16
C ASN A 86 9.32 5.36 0.51
N CYS A 87 9.00 6.37 -0.29
CA CYS A 87 8.76 7.73 0.17
C CYS A 87 7.30 7.96 0.62
N LEU A 88 6.36 7.13 0.18
CA LEU A 88 4.90 7.29 0.38
C LEU A 88 4.33 8.61 -0.17
N GLU A 89 5.08 9.29 -1.03
CA GLU A 89 4.67 10.48 -1.76
C GLU A 89 4.21 10.14 -3.18
N PRO A 90 3.38 10.99 -3.83
CA PRO A 90 3.02 10.83 -5.24
C PRO A 90 4.26 10.70 -6.14
N LEU A 91 4.15 9.86 -7.17
CA LEU A 91 5.20 9.63 -8.18
C LEU A 91 5.37 10.80 -9.15
#